data_AF-A0A7S1RYC3-F1
#
_entry.id   AF-A0A7S1RYC3-F1
#
_cell.length_a   1.000
_cell.length_b   1.000
_cell.length_c   1.000
_cell.angle_alpha   90.00
_cell.angle_beta   90.00
_cell.angle_gamma   90.00
#
_symmetry.space_group_name_H-M   'P 1'
#
loop_
_entity.id
_entity.type
_entity.pdbx_description
1 polymer ?
#
loop_
_entity_poly.entity_id
_entity_poly.type
_entity_poly.pdbx_seq_one_letter_code
_entity_poly.pdbx_strand_id
1 'polypeptide(L)'
;PRPRQPRGGAPKASTRALPRQDVLSDFTRDTVQHSWMQVQERGAKAVAEMMPGFLFELAPETLGLFPAQVREKYRDWTAEEGPAESERSALDSPGLHKIFLKIVNTTGQAVAGLHNLDQLIPMLRQLSARHAGYGIREEHLPAMGQ
;
A
#
# COMPACT_ATOMS: atom_id res chain seq x y z
N PRO A 1 70.34 10.27 -11.22
CA PRO A 1 69.50 9.44 -12.12
C PRO A 1 68.42 8.67 -11.32
N ARG A 2 67.18 9.15 -11.45
CA ARG A 2 65.84 8.62 -11.07
C ARG A 2 65.61 7.75 -9.81
N PRO A 3 64.58 8.07 -9.01
CA PRO A 3 64.04 7.21 -7.96
C PRO A 3 63.10 6.14 -8.55
N ARG A 4 62.97 4.98 -7.91
CA ARG A 4 61.89 4.01 -8.16
C ARG A 4 61.06 3.85 -6.87
N GLN A 5 59.89 4.47 -6.88
CA GLN A 5 58.79 4.23 -5.93
C GLN A 5 57.84 3.14 -6.52
N PRO A 6 56.81 2.65 -5.80
CA PRO A 6 56.51 1.24 -5.63
C PRO A 6 55.42 0.72 -6.59
N ARG A 7 55.39 -0.59 -6.81
CA ARG A 7 54.27 -1.26 -7.50
C ARG A 7 53.11 -1.43 -6.53
N GLY A 8 51.93 -0.98 -6.98
CA GLY A 8 50.72 -0.82 -6.18
C GLY A 8 50.13 -2.13 -5.69
N GLY A 9 49.75 -2.13 -4.41
CA GLY A 9 48.75 -3.03 -3.86
C GLY A 9 47.37 -2.58 -4.34
N ALA A 10 46.61 -3.52 -4.89
CA ALA A 10 45.24 -3.33 -5.32
C ALA A 10 44.38 -2.74 -4.18
N PRO A 11 43.44 -1.81 -4.47
CA PRO A 11 42.52 -1.34 -3.46
C PRO A 11 41.64 -2.51 -3.01
N LYS A 12 41.66 -2.81 -1.70
CA LYS A 12 40.67 -3.67 -1.07
C LYS A 12 39.30 -3.08 -1.41
N ALA A 13 38.45 -3.89 -2.05
CA ALA A 13 37.06 -3.56 -2.30
C ALA A 13 36.42 -3.18 -0.96
N SER A 14 36.26 -1.89 -0.75
CA SER A 14 35.48 -1.36 0.36
C SER A 14 34.05 -1.75 0.07
N THR A 15 33.56 -2.80 0.74
CA THR A 15 32.14 -3.11 0.81
C THR A 15 31.47 -1.86 1.37
N ARG A 16 31.01 -0.98 0.48
CA ARG A 16 30.16 0.16 0.81
C ARG A 16 28.88 -0.47 1.34
N ALA A 17 28.82 -0.64 2.66
CA ALA A 17 27.56 -0.77 3.36
C ALA A 17 26.69 0.38 2.85
N LEU A 18 25.59 0.04 2.17
CA LEU A 18 24.57 1.01 1.81
C LEU A 18 24.22 1.75 3.12
N PRO A 19 24.25 3.09 3.14
CA PRO A 19 23.88 3.82 4.34
C PRO A 19 22.48 3.34 4.72
N ARG A 20 22.32 2.95 6.00
CA ARG A 20 21.00 2.66 6.57
C ARG A 20 20.09 3.80 6.16
N GLN A 21 19.05 3.47 5.40
CA GLN A 21 18.04 4.42 4.94
C GLN A 21 17.73 5.38 6.09
N ASP A 22 17.98 6.67 5.87
CA ASP A 22 17.56 7.70 6.79
C ASP A 22 16.08 7.48 7.06
N VAL A 23 15.80 7.08 8.29
CA VAL A 23 14.49 6.84 8.85
C VAL A 23 13.69 8.11 8.62
N LEU A 24 12.89 8.15 7.53
CA LEU A 24 12.08 9.28 7.00
C LEU A 24 12.29 10.59 7.78
N SER A 25 12.89 11.63 7.19
CA SER A 25 13.05 12.89 7.93
C SER A 25 11.71 13.39 8.48
N ASP A 26 11.70 14.10 9.61
CA ASP A 26 10.47 14.67 10.19
C ASP A 26 9.73 15.53 9.15
N PHE A 27 10.47 16.29 8.35
CA PHE A 27 9.94 17.03 7.21
C PHE A 27 9.18 16.13 6.22
N THR A 28 9.72 14.95 5.90
CA THR A 28 9.04 13.99 5.01
C THR A 28 7.76 13.45 5.65
N ARG A 29 7.79 13.14 6.95
CA ARG A 29 6.60 12.68 7.69
C ARG A 29 5.51 13.75 7.66
N ASP A 30 5.87 14.98 7.98
CA ASP A 30 4.96 16.11 8.03
C ASP A 30 4.38 16.42 6.64
N THR A 31 5.20 16.31 5.59
CA THR A 31 4.76 16.47 4.20
C THR A 31 3.71 15.43 3.82
N VAL A 32 3.95 14.15 4.16
CA VAL A 32 2.99 13.07 3.88
C VAL A 32 1.70 13.30 4.66
N GLN A 33 1.78 13.61 5.95
CA GLN A 33 0.61 13.92 6.78
C GLN A 33 -0.19 15.09 6.24
N HIS A 34 0.48 16.16 5.82
CA HIS A 34 -0.17 17.33 5.25
C HIS A 34 -0.83 17.01 3.90
N SER A 35 -0.17 16.27 3.02
CA SER A 35 -0.76 15.85 1.73
C SER A 35 -2.01 14.98 1.91
N TRP A 36 -2.06 14.18 2.98
CA TRP A 36 -3.22 13.33 3.27
C TRP A 36 -4.48 14.12 3.63
N MET A 37 -4.36 15.39 4.02
CA MET A 37 -5.52 16.25 4.23
C MET A 37 -6.36 16.42 2.97
N GLN A 38 -5.75 16.39 1.78
CA GLN A 38 -6.49 16.45 0.50
C GLN A 38 -7.41 15.24 0.31
N VAL A 39 -6.97 14.05 0.77
CA VAL A 39 -7.79 12.83 0.78
C VAL A 39 -8.95 12.96 1.77
N GLN A 40 -8.72 13.60 2.91
CA GLN A 40 -9.76 13.86 3.92
C GLN A 40 -10.80 14.87 3.44
N GLU A 41 -10.37 15.98 2.82
CA GLU A 41 -11.24 17.00 2.25
C GLU A 41 -12.18 16.43 1.17
N ARG A 42 -11.66 15.53 0.33
CA ARG A 42 -12.45 14.84 -0.68
C ARG A 42 -13.36 13.76 -0.09
N GLY A 43 -13.02 13.26 1.10
CA GLY A 43 -13.72 12.19 1.79
C GLY A 43 -13.22 10.79 1.42
N ALA A 44 -12.89 9.98 2.44
CA ALA A 44 -12.34 8.65 2.28
C ALA A 44 -13.22 7.72 1.42
N LYS A 45 -14.55 7.84 1.53
CA LYS A 45 -15.50 7.08 0.72
C LYS A 45 -15.38 7.40 -0.77
N ALA A 46 -15.37 8.69 -1.12
CA ALA A 46 -15.26 9.11 -2.51
C ALA A 46 -13.90 8.75 -3.13
N VAL A 47 -12.84 8.69 -2.33
CA VAL A 47 -11.53 8.19 -2.79
C VAL A 47 -11.57 6.67 -3.01
N ALA A 48 -12.12 5.93 -2.04
CA ALA A 48 -12.24 4.48 -2.11
C ALA A 48 -13.09 3.98 -3.28
N GLU A 49 -14.11 4.73 -3.71
CA GLU A 49 -14.94 4.38 -4.87
C GLU A 49 -14.19 4.51 -6.21
N MET A 50 -13.14 5.34 -6.29
CA MET A 50 -12.36 5.49 -7.54
C MET A 50 -11.20 4.51 -7.66
N MET A 51 -10.61 4.11 -6.53
CA MET A 51 -9.40 3.28 -6.50
C MET A 51 -9.52 1.94 -7.25
N PRO A 52 -10.64 1.20 -7.22
CA PRO A 52 -10.77 -0.04 -7.98
C PRO A 52 -10.57 0.17 -9.48
N GLY A 53 -11.10 1.26 -10.03
CA GLY A 53 -10.94 1.60 -11.45
C GLY A 53 -9.48 1.76 -11.82
N PHE A 54 -8.74 2.56 -11.06
CA PHE A 54 -7.31 2.77 -11.26
C PHE A 54 -6.49 1.48 -11.09
N LEU A 55 -6.77 0.71 -10.03
CA LEU A 55 -6.04 -0.53 -9.77
C LEU A 55 -6.22 -1.54 -10.91
N PHE A 56 -7.45 -1.75 -11.37
CA PHE A 56 -7.73 -2.77 -12.39
C PHE A 56 -7.36 -2.32 -13.80
N GLU A 57 -7.28 -1.02 -14.04
CA GLU A 57 -6.66 -0.47 -15.25
C GLU A 57 -5.15 -0.73 -15.26
N LEU A 58 -4.48 -0.52 -14.12
CA LEU A 58 -3.03 -0.70 -14.00
C LEU A 58 -2.60 -2.18 -13.90
N ALA A 59 -3.37 -3.00 -13.20
CA ALA A 59 -3.07 -4.39 -12.89
C ALA A 59 -4.36 -5.25 -12.91
N PRO A 60 -4.90 -5.56 -14.10
CA PRO A 60 -6.16 -6.31 -14.24
C PRO A 60 -6.11 -7.71 -13.62
N GLU A 61 -4.93 -8.32 -13.48
CA GLU A 61 -4.74 -9.60 -12.80
C GLU A 61 -5.17 -9.58 -11.32
N THR A 62 -5.20 -8.40 -10.69
CA THR A 62 -5.62 -8.25 -9.30
C THR A 62 -7.13 -8.42 -9.10
N LEU A 63 -7.93 -8.38 -10.18
CA LEU A 63 -9.37 -8.68 -10.13
C LEU A 63 -9.65 -10.06 -9.51
N GLY A 64 -8.77 -11.03 -9.76
CA GLY A 64 -8.89 -12.39 -9.21
C GLY A 64 -8.79 -12.45 -7.68
N LEU A 65 -8.26 -11.41 -7.03
CA LEU A 65 -8.16 -11.32 -5.56
C LEU A 65 -9.49 -10.91 -4.91
N PHE A 66 -10.47 -10.46 -5.69
CA PHE A 66 -11.78 -9.99 -5.22
C PHE A 66 -12.94 -10.83 -5.77
N PRO A 67 -12.97 -12.16 -5.53
CA PRO A 67 -14.07 -13.00 -5.99
C PRO A 67 -15.38 -12.60 -5.31
N ALA A 68 -16.52 -12.95 -5.94
CA ALA A 68 -17.86 -12.57 -5.47
C ALA A 68 -18.10 -12.92 -3.99
N GLN A 69 -17.59 -14.07 -3.52
CA GLN A 69 -17.69 -14.52 -2.13
C GLN A 69 -17.02 -13.55 -1.15
N VAL A 70 -15.87 -12.98 -1.53
CA VAL A 70 -15.17 -11.98 -0.73
C VAL A 70 -15.97 -10.68 -0.73
N ARG A 71 -16.46 -10.23 -1.90
CA ARG A 71 -17.26 -9.00 -2.01
C ARG A 71 -18.54 -9.07 -1.17
N GLU A 72 -19.24 -10.20 -1.23
CA GLU A 72 -20.49 -10.44 -0.48
C GLU A 72 -20.29 -10.30 1.04
N LYS A 73 -19.16 -10.78 1.58
CA LYS A 73 -18.84 -10.64 3.01
C LYS A 73 -18.80 -9.18 3.50
N TYR A 74 -18.51 -8.24 2.59
CA TYR A 74 -18.42 -6.81 2.92
C TYR A 74 -19.65 -6.04 2.45
N ARG A 75 -20.66 -6.68 1.85
CA ARG A 75 -21.94 -6.06 1.51
C ARG A 75 -22.69 -5.66 2.79
N ASP A 76 -23.32 -4.49 2.81
CA ASP A 76 -24.14 -4.10 3.97
C ASP A 76 -25.46 -4.85 3.85
N TRP A 77 -25.85 -5.53 4.92
CA TRP A 77 -27.17 -6.15 5.02
C TRP A 77 -28.31 -5.12 4.97
N THR A 78 -28.02 -3.85 5.24
CA THR A 78 -28.97 -2.73 5.18
C THR A 78 -29.06 -2.04 3.83
N ALA A 79 -28.24 -2.42 2.85
CA ALA A 79 -28.37 -1.92 1.48
C ALA A 79 -29.50 -2.69 0.79
N GLU A 80 -30.45 -1.96 0.18
CA GLU A 80 -31.54 -2.44 -0.68
C GLU A 80 -31.22 -3.77 -1.37
N GLU A 81 -32.21 -4.68 -1.42
CA GLU A 81 -32.17 -6.01 -2.05
C GLU A 81 -31.94 -5.91 -3.57
N GLY A 82 -30.80 -5.38 -3.98
CA GLY A 82 -30.33 -5.43 -5.35
C GLY A 82 -29.72 -6.80 -5.66
N PRO A 83 -29.33 -7.03 -6.94
CA PRO A 83 -28.81 -8.30 -7.39
C PRO A 83 -27.58 -8.75 -6.59
N ALA A 84 -27.41 -10.07 -6.49
CA ALA A 84 -26.31 -10.72 -5.79
C ALA A 84 -24.95 -10.26 -6.34
N GLU A 85 -23.89 -10.26 -5.51
CA GLU A 85 -22.55 -9.82 -5.94
C GLU A 85 -21.98 -10.64 -7.10
N SER A 86 -22.45 -11.88 -7.28
CA SER A 86 -22.10 -12.75 -8.42
C SER A 86 -22.59 -12.22 -9.77
N GLU A 87 -23.65 -11.42 -9.79
CA GLU A 87 -24.29 -10.90 -11.00
C GLU A 87 -23.83 -9.47 -11.32
N ARG A 88 -23.05 -8.84 -10.42
CA ARG A 88 -22.54 -7.48 -10.59
C ARG A 88 -21.15 -7.45 -11.22
N SER A 89 -20.90 -6.41 -12.01
CA SER A 89 -19.54 -6.01 -12.36
C SER A 89 -18.76 -5.72 -11.06
N ALA A 90 -17.50 -6.16 -11.00
CA ALA A 90 -16.67 -5.94 -9.81
C ALA A 90 -16.53 -4.44 -9.49
N LEU A 91 -16.48 -3.58 -10.51
CA LEU A 91 -16.34 -2.12 -10.37
C LEU A 91 -17.57 -1.44 -9.76
N ASP A 92 -18.77 -2.05 -9.86
CA ASP A 92 -20.01 -1.51 -9.28
C ASP A 92 -20.43 -2.25 -8.01
N SER A 93 -19.51 -3.02 -7.42
CA SER A 93 -19.77 -3.82 -6.23
C SER A 93 -19.72 -2.95 -4.96
N PRO A 94 -20.83 -2.79 -4.23
CA PRO A 94 -20.82 -2.10 -2.94
C PRO A 94 -19.92 -2.82 -1.93
N GLY A 95 -19.82 -4.15 -2.00
CA GLY A 95 -18.87 -4.93 -1.22
C GLY A 95 -17.42 -4.55 -1.51
N LEU A 96 -17.07 -4.39 -2.80
CA LEU A 96 -15.73 -3.97 -3.21
C LEU A 96 -15.40 -2.54 -2.73
N HIS A 97 -16.31 -1.59 -2.92
CA HIS A 97 -16.12 -0.22 -2.43
C HIS A 97 -15.85 -0.16 -0.93
N LYS A 98 -16.50 -1.03 -0.14
CA LYS A 98 -16.20 -1.11 1.29
C LYS A 98 -14.86 -1.73 1.62
N ILE A 99 -14.39 -2.69 0.83
CA ILE A 99 -13.03 -3.23 0.99
C ILE A 99 -12.03 -2.10 0.76
N PHE A 100 -12.17 -1.33 -0.32
CA PHE A 100 -11.29 -0.19 -0.61
C PHE A 100 -11.41 0.94 0.43
N LEU A 101 -12.60 1.15 0.99
CA LEU A 101 -12.78 2.11 2.09
C LEU A 101 -11.98 1.69 3.32
N LYS A 102 -11.93 0.40 3.64
CA LYS A 102 -11.08 -0.11 4.72
C LYS A 102 -9.60 0.11 4.43
N ILE A 103 -9.17 -0.03 3.17
CA ILE A 103 -7.79 0.26 2.75
C ILE A 103 -7.48 1.73 2.99
N VAL A 104 -8.27 2.66 2.44
CA VAL A 104 -8.07 4.11 2.62
C VAL A 104 -8.03 4.51 4.09
N ASN A 105 -8.95 3.99 4.90
CA ASN A 105 -8.98 4.28 6.34
C ASN A 105 -7.74 3.74 7.07
N THR A 106 -7.28 2.54 6.70
CA THR A 106 -6.08 1.94 7.29
C THR A 106 -4.82 2.70 6.89
N THR A 107 -4.74 3.15 5.62
CA THR A 107 -3.66 4.05 5.14
C THR A 107 -3.67 5.35 5.92
N GLY A 108 -4.84 5.95 6.17
CA GLY A 108 -4.96 7.16 6.98
C GLY A 108 -4.46 6.97 8.42
N GLN A 109 -4.76 5.83 9.05
CA GLN A 109 -4.22 5.50 10.37
C GLN A 109 -2.70 5.34 10.35
N ALA A 110 -2.15 4.72 9.30
CA ALA A 110 -0.70 4.60 9.13
C ALA A 110 -0.02 5.96 8.94
N VAL A 111 -0.62 6.85 8.14
CA VAL A 111 -0.14 8.23 7.93
C VAL A 111 -0.17 9.03 9.23
N ALA A 112 -1.26 8.94 10.00
CA ALA A 112 -1.36 9.59 11.30
C ALA A 112 -0.29 9.08 12.30
N GLY A 113 0.11 7.81 12.20
CA GLY A 113 1.09 7.17 13.06
C GLY A 113 2.56 7.33 12.66
N LEU A 114 2.91 8.11 11.63
CA LEU A 114 4.28 8.19 11.09
C LEU A 114 5.34 8.67 12.09
N HIS A 115 4.93 9.40 13.14
CA HIS A 115 5.80 9.83 14.24
C HIS A 115 5.98 8.78 15.35
N ASN A 116 5.20 7.68 15.32
CA ASN A 116 5.20 6.62 16.32
C ASN A 116 5.60 5.26 15.71
N LEU A 117 6.78 5.21 15.08
CA LEU A 117 7.22 4.04 14.29
C LEU A 117 7.31 2.74 15.10
N ASP A 118 7.66 2.83 16.39
CA ASP A 118 7.75 1.66 17.28
C ASP A 118 6.43 0.91 17.42
N GLN A 119 5.30 1.61 17.30
CA GLN A 119 3.96 1.02 17.31
C GLN A 119 3.46 0.72 15.90
N LEU A 120 3.77 1.60 14.94
CA LEU A 120 3.30 1.47 13.55
C LEU A 120 3.89 0.24 12.85
N ILE A 121 5.20 0.01 12.97
CA ILE A 121 5.89 -1.11 12.31
C ILE A 121 5.29 -2.48 12.70
N PRO A 122 5.16 -2.85 13.99
CA PRO A 122 4.59 -4.15 14.36
C PRO A 122 3.14 -4.30 13.91
N MET A 123 2.33 -3.23 13.96
CA MET A 123 0.95 -3.24 13.47
C MET A 123 0.90 -3.54 11.96
N LEU A 124 1.72 -2.85 11.15
CA LEU A 124 1.77 -3.06 9.70
C LEU A 124 2.28 -4.46 9.35
N ARG A 125 3.24 -5.01 10.10
CA ARG A 125 3.72 -6.39 9.92
C ARG A 125 2.63 -7.42 10.20
N GLN A 126 1.84 -7.22 11.25
CA GLN A 126 0.70 -8.10 11.55
C GLN A 126 -0.39 -7.99 10.47
N LEU A 127 -0.62 -6.78 9.96
CA LEU A 127 -1.55 -6.56 8.86
C LEU A 127 -1.08 -7.25 7.58
N SER A 128 0.18 -7.06 7.17
CA SER A 128 0.71 -7.67 5.94
C SER A 128 0.77 -9.20 6.02
N ALA A 129 1.07 -9.78 7.18
CA ALA A 129 1.05 -11.24 7.38
C ALA A 129 -0.33 -11.85 7.07
N ARG A 130 -1.42 -11.15 7.38
CA ARG A 130 -2.78 -11.61 7.04
C ARG A 130 -3.06 -11.55 5.54
N HIS A 131 -2.46 -10.59 4.83
CA HIS A 131 -2.64 -10.44 3.38
C HIS A 131 -2.01 -11.58 2.58
N ALA A 132 -0.93 -12.19 3.07
CA ALA A 132 -0.41 -13.44 2.49
C ALA A 132 -1.47 -14.56 2.49
N GLY A 133 -2.27 -14.65 3.55
CA GLY A 133 -3.39 -15.59 3.65
C GLY A 133 -4.55 -15.30 2.68
N TYR A 134 -4.62 -14.09 2.11
CA TYR A 134 -5.60 -13.71 1.08
C TYR A 134 -5.10 -13.97 -0.35
N GLY A 135 -3.91 -14.55 -0.51
CA GLY A 135 -3.30 -14.80 -1.81
C GLY A 135 -2.58 -13.59 -2.41
N ILE A 136 -2.38 -12.52 -1.64
CA ILE A 136 -1.57 -11.38 -2.09
C ILE A 136 -0.10 -11.80 -2.14
N ARG A 137 0.50 -11.64 -3.31
CA ARG A 137 1.92 -11.83 -3.58
C ARG A 137 2.61 -10.48 -3.70
N GLU A 138 3.93 -10.48 -3.56
CA GLU A 138 4.75 -9.26 -3.64
C GLU A 138 4.56 -8.52 -4.97
N GLU A 139 4.32 -9.24 -6.06
CA GLU A 139 4.05 -8.69 -7.39
C GLU A 139 2.77 -7.83 -7.48
N HIS A 140 1.80 -8.02 -6.58
CA HIS A 140 0.56 -7.22 -6.59
C HIS A 140 0.73 -5.87 -5.87
N LEU A 141 1.75 -5.72 -5.03
CA LEU A 141 1.92 -4.55 -4.18
C LEU A 141 2.28 -3.26 -4.95
N PRO A 142 3.17 -3.28 -5.97
CA PRO A 142 3.53 -2.08 -6.71
C PRO A 142 2.33 -1.37 -7.34
N ALA A 143 1.33 -2.11 -7.85
CA ALA A 143 0.16 -1.53 -8.49
C ALA A 143 -0.71 -0.71 -7.51
N MET A 144 -0.67 -1.03 -6.21
CA MET A 144 -1.40 -0.28 -5.18
C MET A 144 -0.70 0.99 -4.71
N GLY A 145 0.60 1.14 -5.01
CA GLY A 145 1.42 2.27 -4.55
C GLY A 145 1.75 3.32 -5.62
N GLN A 146 1.28 3.13 -6.85
CA GLN A 146 1.39 4.11 -7.95
C GLN A 146 0.25 5.13 -7.89
#